data_AF-W4KE51-F1
#
_entry.id   AF-W4KE51-F1
#
_cell.length_a   1.000
_cell.length_b   1.000
_cell.length_c   1.000
_cell.angle_alpha   90.00
_cell.angle_beta   90.00
_cell.angle_gamma   90.00
#
_symmetry.space_group_name_H-M   'P 1'
#
loop_
_entity.id
_entity.type
_entity.pdbx_description
1 polymer ?
#
loop_
_entity_poly.entity_id
_entity_poly.type
_entity_poly.pdbx_seq_one_letter_code
_entity_poly.pdbx_strand_id
1 'polypeptide(L)'
;MGAPLSSSPTMPTATLTTESYSETHIIPLRASPATSKVMVTDVREQQASVASTLRSLYNRAARAFLHRDVALAHSLSESAFAILPPPKLHQDSLADQRRKWDILRITLEVTVYTSPPTDSAAIPPSLRSNAMMSAQSLISALHARSLQMFTPTKKPDAAFLPSQVLVTLALGSMKTDCPAVGRAIIEEWLARRGHSAMYAGAENTNRQSPDGYEKVLDVYCLNVLPMLEEWDYALEFLEYETELEPSRRQ
;
A
#
# COMPACT_ATOMS: atom_id res chain seq x y z
N MET A 1 -54.32 28.28 38.23
CA MET A 1 -54.55 27.28 39.30
C MET A 1 -55.03 25.99 38.66
N GLY A 2 -54.44 24.85 39.00
CA GLY A 2 -55.05 23.51 38.86
C GLY A 2 -54.75 22.73 37.57
N ALA A 3 -53.71 21.88 37.61
CA ALA A 3 -53.69 20.57 36.94
C ALA A 3 -54.79 19.65 37.57
N PRO A 4 -55.11 18.40 37.12
CA PRO A 4 -54.15 17.39 36.60
C PRO A 4 -54.69 16.21 35.73
N LEU A 5 -53.78 15.23 35.48
CA LEU A 5 -53.96 13.78 35.14
C LEU A 5 -54.56 13.43 33.76
N SER A 6 -54.26 12.34 33.06
CA SER A 6 -53.33 11.19 33.14
C SER A 6 -53.74 10.28 31.97
N SER A 7 -52.80 9.68 31.21
CA SER A 7 -52.80 8.25 30.84
C SER A 7 -51.89 7.94 29.65
N SER A 8 -50.96 7.01 29.88
CA SER A 8 -50.04 6.36 28.92
C SER A 8 -50.76 5.68 27.75
N PRO A 9 -50.03 5.27 26.70
CA PRO A 9 -49.91 3.81 26.50
C PRO A 9 -48.60 3.28 25.85
N THR A 10 -48.28 2.06 26.29
CA THR A 10 -47.79 0.86 25.56
C THR A 10 -46.39 0.73 24.95
N MET A 11 -45.78 -0.40 25.33
CA MET A 11 -44.48 -0.98 24.95
C MET A 11 -44.40 -1.44 23.48
N PRO A 12 -43.18 -1.50 22.90
CA PRO A 12 -42.88 -2.35 21.76
C PRO A 12 -42.28 -3.72 22.19
N THR A 13 -42.86 -4.78 21.63
CA THR A 13 -42.49 -6.20 21.73
C THR A 13 -41.10 -6.47 21.12
N ALA A 14 -40.25 -7.20 21.86
CA ALA A 14 -38.99 -7.77 21.35
C ALA A 14 -39.18 -9.23 20.94
N THR A 15 -38.83 -9.56 19.70
CA THR A 15 -38.85 -10.93 19.16
C THR A 15 -37.44 -11.54 19.27
N LEU A 16 -37.33 -12.64 20.01
CA LEU A 16 -36.17 -13.53 20.06
C LEU A 16 -36.37 -14.67 19.07
N THR A 17 -35.36 -14.97 18.24
CA THR A 17 -35.34 -16.13 17.36
C THR A 17 -34.30 -17.11 17.88
N THR A 18 -34.77 -18.31 18.26
CA THR A 18 -33.99 -19.47 18.70
C THR A 18 -33.98 -20.48 17.55
N GLU A 19 -32.81 -20.83 17.02
CA GLU A 19 -32.68 -21.94 16.07
C GLU A 19 -32.27 -23.23 16.79
N SER A 20 -33.02 -24.28 16.48
CA SER A 20 -32.98 -25.61 17.05
C SER A 20 -31.88 -26.47 16.43
N TYR A 21 -31.07 -27.11 17.28
CA TYR A 21 -30.22 -28.24 16.91
C TYR A 21 -31.06 -29.52 16.83
N SER A 22 -30.87 -30.31 15.76
CA SER A 22 -31.37 -31.68 15.67
C SER A 22 -30.21 -32.66 15.71
N GLU A 23 -30.22 -33.48 16.77
CA GLU A 23 -29.46 -34.70 16.97
C GLU A 23 -29.94 -35.82 16.03
N THR A 24 -29.01 -36.57 15.44
CA THR A 24 -29.15 -38.03 15.29
C THR A 24 -27.81 -38.72 15.56
N HIS A 25 -27.84 -39.61 16.54
CA HIS A 25 -26.81 -40.58 16.91
C HIS A 25 -26.50 -41.58 15.77
N ILE A 26 -25.25 -42.07 15.70
CA ILE A 26 -24.86 -43.51 15.70
C ILE A 26 -23.34 -43.60 16.01
N ILE A 27 -22.99 -44.45 16.98
CA ILE A 27 -21.62 -44.83 17.42
C ILE A 27 -21.26 -46.17 16.75
N PRO A 28 -20.00 -46.39 16.33
CA PRO A 28 -19.21 -47.42 17.02
C PRO A 28 -17.74 -47.04 17.29
N LEU A 29 -17.25 -47.51 18.45
CA LEU A 29 -15.87 -47.39 18.95
C LEU A 29 -14.87 -48.18 18.10
N ARG A 30 -13.68 -47.61 17.88
CA ARG A 30 -12.40 -48.31 18.05
C ARG A 30 -11.25 -47.34 18.33
N ALA A 31 -10.58 -47.53 19.46
CA ALA A 31 -9.49 -46.70 19.94
C ALA A 31 -8.16 -46.96 19.20
N SER A 32 -7.43 -45.90 18.90
CA SER A 32 -5.96 -45.81 19.02
C SER A 32 -5.51 -44.34 18.95
N PRO A 33 -4.55 -43.90 19.79
CA PRO A 33 -4.17 -42.50 19.91
C PRO A 33 -3.12 -42.16 18.84
N ALA A 34 -3.53 -41.44 17.80
CA ALA A 34 -2.60 -40.81 16.87
C ALA A 34 -2.52 -39.31 17.19
N THR A 35 -1.38 -38.94 17.77
CA THR A 35 -0.84 -37.61 18.01
C THR A 35 -1.41 -36.51 17.13
N SER A 36 -2.17 -35.58 17.73
CA SER A 36 -2.58 -34.31 17.15
C SER A 36 -1.35 -33.48 16.78
N LYS A 37 -0.95 -33.56 15.50
CA LYS A 37 0.07 -32.71 14.88
C LYS A 37 -0.53 -32.07 13.62
N VAL A 38 -1.66 -31.40 13.76
CA VAL A 38 -2.32 -30.67 12.67
C VAL A 38 -2.79 -29.33 13.22
N MET A 39 -1.97 -28.29 13.05
CA MET A 39 -2.43 -26.89 13.11
C MET A 39 -1.40 -25.84 12.64
N VAL A 40 -0.19 -26.23 12.19
CA VAL A 40 0.86 -25.29 11.75
C VAL A 40 1.10 -25.30 10.23
N THR A 41 0.62 -26.31 9.49
CA THR A 41 0.85 -26.46 8.04
C THR A 41 -0.10 -25.65 7.16
N ASP A 42 -1.33 -25.40 7.60
CA ASP A 42 -2.40 -24.82 6.76
C ASP A 42 -2.16 -23.33 6.42
N VAL A 43 -1.70 -22.52 7.38
CA VAL A 43 -1.49 -21.07 7.18
C VAL A 43 -0.38 -20.78 6.16
N ARG A 44 0.66 -21.62 6.11
CA ARG A 44 1.82 -21.41 5.24
C ARG A 44 1.51 -21.80 3.79
N GLU A 45 0.71 -22.84 3.58
CA GLU A 45 0.25 -23.27 2.26
C GLU A 45 -0.73 -22.26 1.63
N GLN A 46 -1.63 -21.69 2.43
CA GLN A 46 -2.54 -20.62 2.00
C GLN A 46 -1.79 -19.33 1.60
N GLN A 47 -0.75 -18.95 2.34
CA GLN A 47 0.07 -17.78 1.96
C GLN A 47 0.86 -18.00 0.68
N ALA A 48 1.38 -19.22 0.47
CA ALA A 48 2.08 -19.58 -0.76
C ALA A 48 1.15 -19.57 -1.98
N SER A 49 -0.11 -20.01 -1.83
CA SER A 49 -1.11 -19.97 -2.90
C SER A 49 -1.59 -18.55 -3.23
N VAL A 50 -1.70 -17.67 -2.23
CA VAL A 50 -1.97 -16.23 -2.46
C VAL A 50 -0.81 -15.58 -3.20
N ALA A 51 0.43 -15.83 -2.79
CA ALA A 51 1.62 -15.28 -3.44
C ALA A 51 1.80 -15.77 -4.89
N SER A 52 1.45 -17.03 -5.20
CA SER A 52 1.47 -17.54 -6.56
C SER A 52 0.38 -16.91 -7.44
N THR A 53 -0.82 -16.75 -6.89
CA THR A 53 -1.94 -16.06 -7.53
C THR A 53 -1.57 -14.61 -7.86
N LEU A 54 -1.02 -13.88 -6.89
CA LEU A 54 -0.55 -12.50 -7.07
C LEU A 54 0.53 -12.38 -8.14
N ARG A 55 1.48 -13.32 -8.18
CA ARG A 55 2.52 -13.35 -9.23
C ARG A 55 1.93 -13.57 -10.62
N SER A 56 0.96 -14.48 -10.74
CA SER A 56 0.25 -14.74 -12.00
C SER A 56 -0.53 -13.52 -12.47
N LEU A 57 -1.30 -12.89 -11.57
CA LEU A 57 -2.03 -11.66 -11.85
C LEU A 57 -1.08 -10.53 -12.26
N TYR A 58 0.06 -10.37 -11.57
CA TYR A 58 1.02 -9.31 -11.86
C TYR A 58 1.60 -9.44 -13.27
N ASN A 59 2.00 -10.65 -13.66
CA ASN A 59 2.54 -10.88 -15.00
C ASN A 59 1.51 -10.55 -16.09
N ARG A 60 0.23 -10.87 -15.86
CA ARG A 60 -0.86 -10.53 -16.79
C ARG A 60 -1.12 -9.03 -16.81
N ALA A 61 -1.14 -8.37 -15.66
CA ALA A 61 -1.38 -6.94 -15.54
C ALA A 61 -0.24 -6.12 -16.18
N ALA A 62 1.02 -6.52 -15.94
CA ALA A 62 2.19 -5.90 -16.57
C ALA A 62 2.16 -6.05 -18.09
N ARG A 63 1.80 -7.23 -18.62
CA ARG A 63 1.63 -7.41 -20.08
C ARG A 63 0.50 -6.55 -20.62
N ALA A 64 -0.66 -6.53 -19.96
CA ALA A 64 -1.79 -5.68 -20.36
C ALA A 64 -1.37 -4.20 -20.41
N PHE A 65 -0.66 -3.74 -19.38
CA PHE A 65 -0.13 -2.38 -19.32
C PHE A 65 0.85 -2.08 -20.47
N LEU A 66 1.80 -2.97 -20.77
CA LEU A 66 2.74 -2.83 -21.88
C LEU A 66 2.03 -2.78 -23.25
N HIS A 67 0.94 -3.55 -23.41
CA HIS A 67 0.11 -3.53 -24.61
C HIS A 67 -0.93 -2.39 -24.64
N ARG A 68 -0.87 -1.46 -23.68
CA ARG A 68 -1.80 -0.32 -23.53
C ARG A 68 -3.26 -0.74 -23.31
N ASP A 69 -3.50 -1.96 -22.85
CA ASP A 69 -4.81 -2.40 -22.38
C ASP A 69 -5.02 -1.93 -20.93
N VAL A 70 -5.41 -0.66 -20.80
CA VAL A 70 -5.62 0.01 -19.52
C VAL A 70 -6.76 -0.61 -18.73
N ALA A 71 -7.85 -1.01 -19.40
CA ALA A 71 -9.01 -1.62 -18.76
C ALA A 71 -8.64 -2.94 -18.08
N LEU A 72 -7.94 -3.83 -18.80
CA LEU A 72 -7.50 -5.11 -18.25
C LEU A 72 -6.44 -4.93 -17.16
N ALA A 73 -5.46 -4.04 -17.35
CA ALA A 73 -4.44 -3.76 -16.35
C ALA A 73 -5.08 -3.27 -15.04
N HIS A 74 -6.05 -2.35 -15.13
CA HIS A 74 -6.79 -1.85 -13.98
C HIS A 74 -7.64 -2.94 -13.30
N SER A 75 -8.40 -3.73 -14.07
CA SER A 75 -9.21 -4.82 -13.52
C SER A 75 -8.38 -5.87 -12.77
N LEU A 76 -7.21 -6.24 -13.31
CA LEU A 76 -6.28 -7.15 -12.65
C LEU A 76 -5.63 -6.54 -11.40
N SER A 77 -5.35 -5.23 -11.44
CA SER A 77 -4.87 -4.46 -10.29
C SER A 77 -5.90 -4.47 -9.15
N GLU A 78 -7.16 -4.13 -9.43
CA GLU A 78 -8.25 -4.18 -8.43
C GLU A 78 -8.40 -5.59 -7.82
N SER A 79 -8.33 -6.62 -8.66
CA SER A 79 -8.39 -8.02 -8.21
C SER A 79 -7.24 -8.38 -7.27
N ALA A 80 -6.04 -7.83 -7.51
CA ALA A 80 -4.89 -8.06 -6.65
C ALA A 80 -5.00 -7.30 -5.33
N PHE A 81 -5.46 -6.05 -5.34
CA PHE A 81 -5.65 -5.27 -4.11
C PHE A 81 -6.76 -5.81 -3.20
N ALA A 82 -7.76 -6.48 -3.76
CA ALA A 82 -8.78 -7.18 -2.97
C ALA A 82 -8.21 -8.31 -2.09
N ILE A 83 -7.05 -8.88 -2.46
CA ILE A 83 -6.38 -9.98 -1.73
C ILE A 83 -5.06 -9.56 -1.07
N LEU A 84 -4.68 -8.27 -1.17
CA LEU A 84 -3.49 -7.69 -0.53
C LEU A 84 -3.89 -6.84 0.68
N PRO A 85 -3.97 -7.41 1.89
CA PRO A 85 -4.26 -6.63 3.09
C PRO A 85 -3.09 -5.70 3.45
N PRO A 86 -3.31 -4.65 4.26
CA PRO A 86 -2.24 -3.90 4.91
C PRO A 86 -1.33 -4.79 5.77
N PRO A 87 -0.08 -4.38 6.06
CA PRO A 87 0.84 -5.16 6.87
C PRO A 87 0.34 -5.36 8.29
N LYS A 88 0.65 -6.53 8.84
CA LYS A 88 0.51 -6.82 10.26
C LYS A 88 1.85 -6.53 10.95
N LEU A 89 1.80 -6.13 12.22
CA LEU A 89 2.97 -5.70 13.01
C LEU A 89 4.11 -6.73 13.08
N HIS A 90 3.82 -8.02 12.93
CA HIS A 90 4.79 -9.09 13.11
C HIS A 90 4.78 -10.01 11.88
N GLN A 91 5.81 -9.84 11.04
CA GLN A 91 6.06 -10.55 9.79
C GLN A 91 5.10 -10.23 8.63
N ASP A 92 5.70 -9.71 7.56
CA ASP A 92 5.03 -9.39 6.32
C ASP A 92 5.59 -10.20 5.15
N SER A 93 5.03 -11.39 4.91
CA SER A 93 5.40 -12.23 3.77
C SER A 93 4.94 -11.68 2.42
N LEU A 94 4.04 -10.68 2.42
CA LEU A 94 3.48 -10.07 1.22
C LEU A 94 4.09 -8.68 0.94
N ALA A 95 5.08 -8.23 1.72
CA ALA A 95 5.72 -6.91 1.58
C ALA A 95 6.19 -6.65 0.14
N ASP A 96 6.90 -7.63 -0.44
CA ASP A 96 7.40 -7.57 -1.81
C ASP A 96 6.29 -7.51 -2.86
N GLN A 97 5.19 -8.23 -2.62
CA GLN A 97 4.04 -8.21 -3.52
C GLN A 97 3.34 -6.86 -3.45
N ARG A 98 3.09 -6.35 -2.24
CA ARG A 98 2.53 -5.01 -2.01
C ARG A 98 3.34 -3.94 -2.70
N ARG A 99 4.66 -3.96 -2.53
CA ARG A 99 5.59 -3.02 -3.19
C ARG A 99 5.46 -3.07 -4.71
N LYS A 100 5.52 -4.26 -5.31
CA LYS A 100 5.43 -4.43 -6.77
C LYS A 100 4.09 -3.96 -7.33
N TRP A 101 2.99 -4.34 -6.68
CA TRP A 101 1.65 -3.97 -7.11
C TRP A 101 1.41 -2.46 -6.99
N ASP A 102 1.90 -1.82 -5.93
CA ASP A 102 1.73 -0.38 -5.78
C ASP A 102 2.55 0.41 -6.81
N ILE A 103 3.78 -0.03 -7.11
CA ILE A 103 4.59 0.55 -8.20
C ILE A 103 3.85 0.45 -9.54
N LEU A 104 3.29 -0.72 -9.86
CA LEU A 104 2.53 -0.91 -11.10
C LEU A 104 1.30 0.01 -11.13
N ARG A 105 0.57 0.11 -10.02
CA ARG A 105 -0.63 0.95 -9.90
C ARG A 105 -0.29 2.44 -10.08
N ILE A 106 0.72 2.95 -9.36
CA ILE A 106 1.17 4.34 -9.49
C ILE A 106 1.59 4.62 -10.94
N THR A 107 2.36 3.71 -11.54
CA THR A 107 2.82 3.86 -12.93
C THR A 107 1.66 3.88 -13.91
N LEU A 108 0.66 3.00 -13.73
CA LEU A 108 -0.55 2.96 -14.56
C LEU A 108 -1.32 4.28 -14.44
N GLU A 109 -1.61 4.73 -13.21
CA GLU A 109 -2.38 5.96 -12.95
C GLU A 109 -1.67 7.20 -13.51
N VAL A 110 -0.37 7.34 -13.27
CA VAL A 110 0.44 8.45 -13.85
C VAL A 110 0.50 8.38 -15.36
N THR A 111 0.61 7.18 -15.95
CA THR A 111 0.64 7.02 -17.41
C THR A 111 -0.68 7.39 -18.04
N VAL A 112 -1.81 6.98 -17.45
CA VAL A 112 -3.15 7.37 -17.95
C VAL A 112 -3.38 8.86 -17.77
N TYR A 113 -2.87 9.48 -16.70
CA TYR A 113 -2.96 10.92 -16.49
C TYR A 113 -2.15 11.72 -17.53
N THR A 114 -0.91 11.32 -17.80
CA THR A 114 0.03 12.07 -18.66
C THR A 114 -0.08 11.71 -20.14
N SER A 115 -0.55 10.51 -20.46
CA SER A 115 -0.68 9.98 -21.81
C SER A 115 -1.96 9.12 -21.90
N PRO A 116 -3.16 9.75 -21.80
CA PRO A 116 -4.41 9.02 -21.83
C PRO A 116 -4.59 8.22 -23.14
N PRO A 117 -5.22 7.05 -23.09
CA PRO A 117 -5.62 6.33 -24.30
C PRO A 117 -6.50 7.18 -25.21
N THR A 118 -6.34 7.03 -26.52
CA THR A 118 -7.17 7.73 -27.52
C THR A 118 -8.66 7.40 -27.36
N ASP A 119 -8.97 6.15 -27.00
CA ASP A 119 -10.33 5.72 -26.70
C ASP A 119 -10.69 6.00 -25.24
N SER A 120 -11.36 7.11 -24.99
CA SER A 120 -11.82 7.53 -23.65
C SER A 120 -12.86 6.56 -23.06
N ALA A 121 -13.59 5.79 -23.88
CA ALA A 121 -14.54 4.80 -23.41
C ALA A 121 -13.85 3.59 -22.78
N ALA A 122 -12.62 3.28 -23.23
CA ALA A 122 -11.80 2.20 -22.67
C ALA A 122 -11.17 2.55 -21.30
N ILE A 123 -11.26 3.80 -20.85
CA ILE A 123 -10.71 4.23 -19.55
C ILE A 123 -11.69 3.87 -18.42
N PRO A 124 -11.27 3.09 -17.41
CA PRO A 124 -12.08 2.82 -16.22
C PRO A 124 -12.54 4.11 -15.50
N PRO A 125 -13.75 4.13 -14.89
CA PRO A 125 -14.31 5.33 -14.26
C PRO A 125 -13.41 5.96 -13.18
N SER A 126 -12.76 5.13 -12.34
CA SER A 126 -11.80 5.57 -11.32
C SER A 126 -10.62 6.34 -11.93
N LEU A 127 -10.02 5.79 -13.00
CA LEU A 127 -8.90 6.43 -13.70
C LEU A 127 -9.34 7.70 -14.43
N ARG A 128 -10.57 7.73 -14.95
CA ARG A 128 -11.13 8.94 -15.55
C ARG A 128 -11.32 10.04 -14.50
N SER A 129 -11.78 9.69 -13.30
CA SER A 129 -11.87 10.63 -12.18
C SER A 129 -10.50 11.18 -11.81
N ASN A 130 -9.46 10.33 -11.78
CA ASN A 130 -8.08 10.76 -11.53
C ASN A 130 -7.57 11.74 -12.60
N ALA A 131 -7.91 11.50 -13.87
CA ALA A 131 -7.56 12.39 -14.98
C ALA A 131 -8.21 13.78 -14.88
N MET A 132 -9.27 13.94 -14.08
CA MET A 132 -9.92 15.23 -13.82
C MET A 132 -9.32 15.99 -12.62
N MET A 133 -8.40 15.38 -11.88
CA MET A 133 -7.72 16.01 -10.74
C MET A 133 -6.58 16.92 -11.21
N SER A 134 -6.19 17.89 -10.36
CA SER A 134 -4.89 18.56 -10.54
C SER A 134 -3.75 17.56 -10.35
N ALA A 135 -2.59 17.83 -10.96
CA ALA A 135 -1.40 16.98 -10.82
C ALA A 135 -1.01 16.79 -9.34
N GLN A 136 -1.04 17.89 -8.59
CA GLN A 136 -0.76 17.90 -7.16
C GLN A 136 -1.75 17.02 -6.40
N SER A 137 -3.05 17.18 -6.64
CA SER A 137 -4.09 16.39 -5.98
C SER A 137 -3.96 14.90 -6.33
N LEU A 138 -3.63 14.55 -7.58
CA LEU A 138 -3.38 13.18 -7.98
C LEU A 138 -2.23 12.59 -7.15
N ILE A 139 -1.04 13.19 -7.23
CA ILE A 139 0.16 12.65 -6.58
C ILE A 139 0.00 12.58 -5.06
N SER A 140 -0.63 13.58 -4.42
CA SER A 140 -0.94 13.54 -3.00
C SER A 140 -1.91 12.40 -2.64
N ALA A 141 -2.91 12.13 -3.49
CA ALA A 141 -3.82 11.00 -3.28
C ALA A 141 -3.10 9.65 -3.45
N LEU A 142 -2.22 9.51 -4.45
CA LEU A 142 -1.38 8.31 -4.61
C LEU A 142 -0.52 8.09 -3.37
N HIS A 143 0.16 9.15 -2.89
CA HIS A 143 0.99 9.10 -1.70
C HIS A 143 0.21 8.68 -0.45
N ALA A 144 -0.92 9.34 -0.16
CA ALA A 144 -1.75 9.00 0.99
C ALA A 144 -2.22 7.54 0.98
N ARG A 145 -2.57 7.02 -0.21
CA ARG A 145 -2.99 5.63 -0.40
C ARG A 145 -1.82 4.65 -0.21
N SER A 146 -0.62 4.98 -0.67
CA SER A 146 0.58 4.19 -0.41
C SER A 146 0.91 4.16 1.09
N LEU A 147 0.84 5.30 1.79
CA LEU A 147 1.06 5.34 3.24
C LEU A 147 0.07 4.44 3.98
N GLN A 148 -1.22 4.50 3.66
CA GLN A 148 -2.23 3.61 4.25
C GLN A 148 -1.95 2.14 3.98
N MET A 149 -1.43 1.82 2.80
CA MET A 149 -1.17 0.45 2.38
C MET A 149 0.05 -0.17 3.09
N PHE A 150 1.06 0.63 3.42
CA PHE A 150 2.30 0.16 4.05
C PHE A 150 2.36 0.39 5.56
N THR A 151 1.49 1.23 6.12
CA THR A 151 1.49 1.45 7.57
C THR A 151 0.74 0.34 8.30
N PRO A 152 1.37 -0.37 9.27
CA PRO A 152 0.68 -1.42 10.03
C PRO A 152 -0.38 -0.86 11.00
N THR A 153 -0.27 0.42 11.36
CA THR A 153 -1.18 1.09 12.28
C THR A 153 -2.29 1.84 11.52
N LYS A 154 -3.34 2.24 12.23
CA LYS A 154 -4.43 3.04 11.64
C LYS A 154 -4.01 4.46 11.24
N LYS A 155 -2.85 4.94 11.71
CA LYS A 155 -2.33 6.27 11.40
C LYS A 155 -1.26 6.15 10.31
N PRO A 156 -1.47 6.70 9.10
CA PRO A 156 -0.47 6.69 8.04
C PRO A 156 0.85 7.30 8.49
N ASP A 157 1.98 6.67 8.13
CA ASP A 157 3.32 7.12 8.51
C ASP A 157 4.36 6.79 7.42
N ALA A 158 5.06 7.82 6.96
CA ALA A 158 6.09 7.71 5.93
C ALA A 158 7.25 6.79 6.31
N ALA A 159 7.48 6.54 7.60
CA ALA A 159 8.51 5.60 8.07
C ALA A 159 8.36 4.17 7.52
N PHE A 160 7.13 3.77 7.14
CA PHE A 160 6.85 2.44 6.60
C PHE A 160 6.84 2.38 5.07
N LEU A 161 6.99 3.52 4.38
CA LEU A 161 6.91 3.57 2.93
C LEU A 161 8.21 2.99 2.31
N PRO A 162 8.12 1.97 1.44
CA PRO A 162 9.29 1.43 0.77
C PRO A 162 9.95 2.47 -0.14
N SER A 163 11.28 2.58 -0.09
CA SER A 163 12.09 3.49 -0.91
C SER A 163 11.77 3.41 -2.42
N GLN A 164 11.48 2.23 -2.96
CA GLN A 164 11.10 2.07 -4.37
C GLN A 164 9.73 2.70 -4.72
N VAL A 165 8.77 2.66 -3.78
CA VAL A 165 7.46 3.31 -3.96
C VAL A 165 7.62 4.82 -3.86
N LEU A 166 8.41 5.29 -2.88
CA LEU A 166 8.77 6.69 -2.73
C LEU A 166 9.40 7.26 -4.01
N VAL A 167 10.42 6.59 -4.55
CA VAL A 167 11.06 6.96 -5.83
C VAL A 167 10.04 6.99 -6.98
N THR A 168 9.13 6.02 -7.03
CA THR A 168 8.10 5.97 -8.08
C THR A 168 7.14 7.15 -7.98
N LEU A 169 6.74 7.55 -6.76
CA LEU A 169 5.91 8.74 -6.52
C LEU A 169 6.64 10.03 -6.90
N ALA A 170 7.92 10.17 -6.52
CA ALA A 170 8.73 11.33 -6.87
C ALA A 170 8.89 11.47 -8.39
N LEU A 171 9.22 10.37 -9.08
CA LEU A 171 9.27 10.33 -10.55
C LEU A 171 7.90 10.64 -11.17
N GLY A 172 6.81 10.14 -10.57
CA GLY A 172 5.45 10.45 -10.98
C GLY A 172 5.12 11.94 -10.87
N SER A 173 5.57 12.60 -9.80
CA SER A 173 5.41 14.04 -9.60
C SER A 173 6.12 14.86 -10.67
N MET A 174 7.30 14.41 -11.11
CA MET A 174 8.02 15.08 -12.19
C MET A 174 7.33 14.86 -13.53
N LYS A 175 6.87 13.63 -13.81
CA LYS A 175 6.13 13.33 -15.05
C LYS A 175 4.81 14.10 -15.17
N THR A 176 4.21 14.48 -14.05
CA THR A 176 2.96 15.24 -13.98
C THR A 176 3.17 16.75 -13.81
N ASP A 177 4.43 17.21 -13.90
CA ASP A 177 4.81 18.62 -13.79
C ASP A 177 4.48 19.26 -12.42
N CYS A 178 4.65 18.50 -11.33
CA CYS A 178 4.49 18.99 -9.96
C CYS A 178 5.64 18.56 -9.02
N PRO A 179 6.90 18.91 -9.32
CA PRO A 179 8.08 18.45 -8.58
C PRO A 179 8.08 18.86 -7.11
N ALA A 180 7.44 19.98 -6.76
CA ALA A 180 7.33 20.44 -5.37
C ALA A 180 6.63 19.43 -4.45
N VAL A 181 5.65 18.68 -4.98
CA VAL A 181 5.01 17.60 -4.23
C VAL A 181 5.96 16.42 -4.05
N GLY A 182 6.78 16.11 -5.07
CA GLY A 182 7.83 15.10 -4.99
C GLY A 182 8.87 15.42 -3.91
N ARG A 183 9.30 16.68 -3.82
CA ARG A 183 10.18 17.18 -2.75
C ARG A 183 9.57 16.94 -1.37
N ALA A 184 8.34 17.40 -1.15
CA ALA A 184 7.66 17.25 0.14
C ALA A 184 7.53 15.78 0.57
N ILE A 185 7.21 14.88 -0.37
CA ILE A 185 7.10 13.43 -0.12
C ILE A 185 8.45 12.84 0.32
N ILE A 186 9.55 13.20 -0.36
CA ILE A 186 10.89 12.73 0.01
C ILE A 186 11.32 13.27 1.37
N GLU A 187 11.14 14.56 1.62
CA GLU A 187 11.50 15.19 2.90
C GLU A 187 10.71 14.60 4.07
N GLU A 188 9.41 14.34 3.88
CA GLU A 188 8.59 13.66 4.89
C GLU A 188 9.16 12.27 5.23
N TRP A 189 9.57 11.50 4.21
CA TRP A 189 10.19 10.20 4.42
C TRP A 189 11.55 10.29 5.12
N LEU A 190 12.42 11.23 4.69
CA LEU A 190 13.72 11.49 5.32
C LEU A 190 13.56 11.83 6.81
N ALA A 191 12.59 12.66 7.16
CA ALA A 191 12.29 13.04 8.54
C ALA A 191 11.81 11.88 9.43
N ARG A 192 11.27 10.80 8.83
CA ARG A 192 10.62 9.70 9.55
C ARG A 192 11.43 8.39 9.53
N ARG A 193 12.43 8.24 8.65
CA ARG A 193 13.18 6.98 8.41
C ARG A 193 13.69 6.28 9.68
N GLY A 194 14.23 7.04 10.63
CA GLY A 194 14.76 6.50 11.90
C GLY A 194 13.72 5.89 12.85
N HIS A 195 12.42 6.17 12.65
CA HIS A 195 11.35 5.72 13.54
C HIS A 195 10.87 4.29 13.24
N SER A 196 11.01 3.82 12.00
CA SER A 196 10.56 2.47 11.58
C SER A 196 11.32 1.34 12.29
N ALA A 197 12.64 1.53 12.44
CA ALA A 197 13.52 0.58 13.12
C ALA A 197 13.14 0.34 14.59
N MET A 198 12.49 1.32 15.23
CA MET A 198 12.07 1.24 16.63
C MET A 198 10.86 0.31 16.83
N TYR A 199 10.00 0.17 15.82
CA TYR A 199 8.80 -0.68 15.86
C TYR A 199 9.05 -2.13 15.41
N ALA A 200 10.15 -2.38 14.70
CA ALA A 200 10.45 -3.69 14.11
C ALA A 200 10.92 -4.76 15.12
N GLY A 201 11.13 -4.41 16.40
CA GLY A 201 11.67 -5.32 17.41
C GLY A 201 13.14 -5.65 17.14
N ALA A 202 14.00 -5.45 18.14
CA ALA A 202 15.46 -5.48 18.04
C ALA A 202 16.10 -6.84 17.72
N GLU A 203 15.42 -7.76 17.03
CA GLU A 203 15.92 -9.12 16.72
C GLU A 203 16.03 -9.44 15.22
N ASN A 204 15.73 -8.49 14.32
CA ASN A 204 16.19 -8.55 12.94
C ASN A 204 17.41 -7.65 12.75
N THR A 205 18.50 -7.99 13.43
CA THR A 205 19.87 -7.53 13.15
C THR A 205 20.44 -8.12 11.87
N ASN A 206 19.59 -8.44 10.89
CA ASN A 206 20.02 -8.25 9.51
C ASN A 206 19.82 -6.75 9.28
N ARG A 207 20.92 -5.98 9.26
CA ARG A 207 20.97 -4.69 8.56
C ARG A 207 20.35 -4.94 7.20
N GLN A 208 19.05 -4.69 7.08
CA GLN A 208 18.33 -4.84 5.84
C GLN A 208 19.08 -3.95 4.87
N SER A 209 19.48 -4.55 3.75
CA SER A 209 20.07 -3.93 2.56
C SER A 209 19.85 -2.42 2.52
N PRO A 210 20.90 -1.58 2.29
CA PRO A 210 20.77 -0.12 2.30
C PRO A 210 19.46 0.26 1.62
N ASP A 211 18.50 0.72 2.43
CA ASP A 211 17.06 0.71 2.11
C ASP A 211 16.74 1.71 1.02
N GLY A 212 17.16 1.41 -0.20
CA GLY A 212 17.14 2.30 -1.35
C GLY A 212 17.61 3.73 -1.07
N TYR A 213 18.31 3.99 0.05
CA TYR A 213 18.52 5.33 0.59
C TYR A 213 19.30 6.18 -0.41
N GLU A 214 20.41 5.60 -0.87
CA GLU A 214 21.21 6.17 -1.95
C GLU A 214 20.36 6.46 -3.17
N LYS A 215 19.43 5.57 -3.53
CA LYS A 215 18.57 5.77 -4.70
C LYS A 215 17.54 6.89 -4.49
N VAL A 216 17.05 7.06 -3.26
CA VAL A 216 16.19 8.19 -2.90
C VAL A 216 16.98 9.50 -3.02
N LEU A 217 18.20 9.56 -2.49
CA LEU A 217 19.06 10.74 -2.59
C LEU A 217 19.49 11.04 -4.02
N ASP A 218 19.80 10.02 -4.83
CA ASP A 218 20.05 10.17 -6.27
C ASP A 218 18.86 10.86 -6.94
N VAL A 219 17.64 10.40 -6.67
CA VAL A 219 16.43 10.98 -7.28
C VAL A 219 16.17 12.38 -6.77
N TYR A 220 16.36 12.60 -5.47
CA TYR A 220 16.15 13.89 -4.84
C TYR A 220 17.12 14.96 -5.38
N CYS A 221 18.42 14.68 -5.32
CA CYS A 221 19.47 15.65 -5.65
C CYS A 221 19.71 15.79 -7.16
N LEU A 222 19.50 14.72 -7.95
CA LEU A 222 19.78 14.75 -9.40
C LEU A 222 18.54 14.93 -10.27
N ASN A 223 17.33 14.88 -9.70
CA ASN A 223 16.10 15.01 -10.48
C ASN A 223 15.13 16.02 -9.87
N VAL A 224 14.74 15.85 -8.60
CA VAL A 224 13.68 16.67 -7.98
C VAL A 224 14.14 18.11 -7.73
N LEU A 225 15.22 18.31 -6.96
CA LEU A 225 15.76 19.64 -6.66
C LEU A 225 16.21 20.39 -7.93
N PRO A 226 16.89 19.75 -8.89
CA PRO A 226 17.16 20.30 -10.21
C PRO A 226 15.96 20.89 -10.93
N MET A 227 14.84 20.17 -10.94
CA MET A 227 13.62 20.57 -11.62
C MET A 227 12.89 21.70 -10.89
N LEU A 228 13.24 21.96 -9.63
CA LEU A 228 12.82 23.12 -8.85
C LEU A 228 13.83 24.28 -8.90
N GLU A 229 14.92 24.12 -9.66
CA GLU A 229 16.04 25.07 -9.71
C GLU A 229 16.78 25.23 -8.35
N GLU A 230 16.68 24.25 -7.45
CA GLU A 230 17.23 24.27 -6.09
C GLU A 230 18.58 23.54 -5.98
N TRP A 231 19.48 23.82 -6.91
CA TRP A 231 20.80 23.17 -6.98
C TRP A 231 21.70 23.47 -5.79
N ASP A 232 21.69 24.72 -5.31
CA ASP A 232 22.48 25.14 -4.15
C ASP A 232 22.05 24.39 -2.89
N TYR A 233 20.74 24.18 -2.74
CA TYR A 233 20.18 23.40 -1.64
C TYR A 233 20.60 21.92 -1.74
N ALA A 234 20.69 21.35 -2.94
CA ALA A 234 21.18 19.98 -3.12
C ALA A 234 22.65 19.84 -2.68
N LEU A 235 23.49 20.82 -3.00
CA LEU A 235 24.89 20.85 -2.57
C LEU A 235 25.00 20.98 -1.05
N GLU A 236 24.30 21.94 -0.45
CA GLU A 236 24.26 22.12 1.00
C GLU A 236 23.79 20.85 1.71
N PHE A 237 22.72 20.22 1.22
CA PHE A 237 22.22 18.97 1.75
C PHE A 237 23.28 17.86 1.75
N LEU A 238 24.03 17.70 0.64
CA LEU A 238 25.08 16.68 0.52
C LEU A 238 26.30 16.96 1.39
N GLU A 239 26.60 18.23 1.70
CA GLU A 239 27.68 18.60 2.62
C GLU A 239 27.41 18.10 4.05
N TYR A 240 26.17 18.21 4.50
CA TYR A 240 25.73 17.76 5.83
C TYR A 240 25.34 16.28 5.90
N GLU A 241 25.19 15.61 4.75
CA GLU A 241 24.84 14.19 4.69
C GLU A 241 25.98 13.30 5.22
N THR A 242 25.68 12.51 6.26
CA THR A 242 26.66 11.68 6.97
C THR A 242 26.57 10.19 6.65
N GLU A 243 25.47 9.72 6.07
CA GLU A 243 25.21 8.29 5.84
C GLU A 243 25.68 7.81 4.46
N LEU A 244 25.90 8.73 3.51
CA LEU A 244 26.51 8.41 2.22
C LEU A 244 28.03 8.29 2.31
N GLU A 245 28.57 7.28 1.62
CA GLU A 245 30.02 7.17 1.39
C GLU A 245 30.56 8.46 0.73
N PRO A 246 31.73 8.99 1.14
CA PRO A 246 32.25 10.26 0.64
C PRO A 246 32.37 10.34 -0.88
N SER A 247 32.69 9.22 -1.54
CA SER A 247 32.79 9.15 -3.00
C SER A 247 31.44 9.25 -3.72
N ARG A 248 30.32 9.00 -3.03
CA ARG A 248 28.97 9.08 -3.59
C ARG A 248 28.37 10.49 -3.48
N ARG A 249 28.99 11.37 -2.68
CA ARG A 249 28.57 12.78 -2.50
C ARG A 249 29.19 13.73 -3.53
N GLN A 250 30.18 13.27 -4.30
CA GLN A 250 30.87 14.00 -5.37
C GLN A 250 30.25 13.69 -6.73
#